data_AF-A0A366LMY8-F1
#
_entry.id   AF-A0A366LMY8-F1
#
_cell.length_a   1.000
_cell.length_b   1.000
_cell.length_c   1.000
_cell.angle_alpha   90.00
_cell.angle_beta   90.00
_cell.angle_gamma   90.00
#
_symmetry.space_group_name_H-M   'P 1'
#
loop_
_entity.id
_entity.type
_entity.pdbx_description
1 polymer ?
#
loop_
_entity_poly.entity_id
_entity_poly.type
_entity_poly.pdbx_seq_one_letter_code
_entity_poly.pdbx_strand_id
1 'polypeptide(L)'
;MDIIAAYQEVGTYRGAAQMCGTTHKTVRRIIERALADGKPPGRRRRGHNFDTVADLVAEKITSTAGRISAKRLLPLAQAAGYAGSARNFRR
;
A
#
# COMPACT_ATOMS: atom_id res chain seq x y z
N MET A 1 -8.43 29.79 -13.67
CA MET A 1 -7.34 29.42 -14.59
C MET A 1 -7.09 27.93 -14.50
N ASP A 2 -6.91 27.22 -15.61
CA ASP A 2 -6.58 25.78 -15.63
C ASP A 2 -5.14 25.54 -15.15
N ILE A 3 -4.93 24.49 -14.34
CA ILE A 3 -3.64 24.21 -13.69
C ILE A 3 -2.58 23.73 -14.69
N ILE A 4 -2.97 22.98 -15.73
CA ILE A 4 -2.06 22.49 -16.76
C ILE A 4 -1.60 23.67 -17.61
N ALA A 5 -2.53 24.53 -18.02
CA ALA A 5 -2.22 25.75 -18.76
C ALA A 5 -1.28 26.68 -17.95
N ALA A 6 -1.59 26.93 -16.67
CA ALA A 6 -0.73 27.76 -15.81
C ALA A 6 0.68 27.18 -15.64
N TYR A 7 0.81 25.85 -15.57
CA TYR A 7 2.13 25.21 -15.52
C TYR A 7 2.90 25.33 -16.84
N GLN A 8 2.23 25.21 -17.98
CA GLN A 8 2.86 25.39 -19.30
C GLN A 8 3.35 26.82 -19.52
N GLU A 9 2.64 27.82 -18.98
CA GLU A 9 3.02 29.23 -19.07
C GLU A 9 4.18 29.60 -18.13
N VAL A 10 4.11 29.20 -16.86
CA VAL A 10 5.08 29.63 -15.83
C VAL A 10 6.27 28.68 -15.67
N GLY A 11 6.14 27.43 -16.12
CA GLY A 11 7.19 26.41 -16.08
C GLY A 11 7.56 25.89 -14.68
N THR A 12 6.88 26.35 -13.61
CA THR A 12 7.16 25.90 -12.24
C THR A 12 5.90 25.54 -11.47
N TYR A 13 5.99 24.49 -10.63
CA TYR A 13 4.84 24.08 -9.81
C TYR A 13 4.42 25.12 -8.76
N ARG A 14 5.36 25.92 -8.25
CA ARG A 14 5.05 26.96 -7.25
C ARG A 14 4.41 28.19 -7.88
N GLY A 15 4.89 28.63 -9.05
CA GLY A 15 4.28 29.74 -9.77
C GLY A 15 2.86 29.43 -10.23
N ALA A 16 2.66 28.27 -10.86
CA ALA A 16 1.32 27.81 -11.24
C ALA A 16 0.39 27.67 -10.02
N ALA A 17 0.92 27.22 -8.88
CA ALA A 17 0.14 27.12 -7.65
C ALA A 17 -0.32 28.48 -7.10
N GLN A 18 0.51 29.52 -7.19
CA GLN A 18 0.12 30.88 -6.80
C GLN A 18 -0.97 31.44 -7.72
N MET A 19 -0.83 31.27 -9.04
CA MET A 19 -1.85 31.74 -10.02
C MET A 19 -3.19 31.03 -9.87
N CYS A 20 -3.17 29.72 -9.56
CA CYS A 20 -4.37 28.91 -9.44
C CYS A 20 -4.93 28.83 -8.00
N GLY A 21 -4.33 29.51 -7.01
CA GLY A 21 -4.78 29.46 -5.62
C GLY A 21 -4.75 28.07 -4.99
N THR A 22 -3.73 27.26 -5.32
CA THR A 22 -3.59 25.87 -4.83
C THR A 22 -2.20 25.61 -4.26
N THR A 23 -1.88 24.35 -3.96
CA THR A 23 -0.53 23.95 -3.52
C THR A 23 0.28 23.39 -4.68
N HIS A 24 1.59 23.64 -4.68
CA HIS A 24 2.52 23.06 -5.66
C HIS A 24 2.49 21.51 -5.68
N LYS A 25 2.08 20.85 -4.58
CA LYS A 25 1.87 19.40 -4.54
C LYS A 25 0.65 18.98 -5.35
N THR A 26 -0.42 19.77 -5.30
CA THR A 26 -1.63 19.55 -6.12
C THR A 26 -1.29 19.71 -7.59
N VAL A 27 -0.59 20.80 -7.96
CA VAL A 27 -0.11 21.01 -9.33
C VAL A 27 0.72 19.83 -9.80
N ARG A 28 1.75 19.44 -9.04
CA ARG A 28 2.59 18.28 -9.37
C ARG A 28 1.77 17.02 -9.62
N ARG A 29 0.81 16.68 -8.75
CA ARG A 29 -0.05 15.49 -8.92
C ARG A 29 -0.93 15.54 -10.17
N ILE A 30 -1.43 16.73 -10.53
CA ILE A 30 -2.25 16.91 -11.73
C ILE A 30 -1.39 16.74 -12.98
N ILE A 31 -0.20 17.35 -13.01
CA ILE A 31 0.75 17.22 -14.11
C ILE A 31 1.23 15.77 -14.25
N GLU A 32 1.66 15.12 -13.17
CA GLU A 32 2.08 13.71 -13.19
C GLU A 32 0.94 12.79 -13.68
N ARG A 33 -0.31 13.09 -13.32
CA ARG A 33 -1.48 12.33 -13.81
C ARG A 33 -1.74 12.60 -15.30
N ALA A 34 -1.63 13.85 -15.75
CA ALA A 34 -1.82 14.20 -17.16
C ALA A 34 -0.76 13.54 -18.04
N LEU A 35 0.50 13.50 -17.59
CA LEU A 35 1.60 12.78 -18.25
C LEU A 35 1.44 11.26 -18.24
N ALA A 36 0.66 10.72 -17.30
CA ALA A 36 0.33 9.29 -17.20
C ALA A 36 -0.99 8.93 -17.90
N ASP A 37 -1.44 9.73 -18.89
CA ASP A 37 -2.71 9.54 -19.61
C ASP A 37 -3.93 9.42 -18.69
N GLY A 38 -3.94 10.19 -17.60
CA GLY A 38 -5.03 10.16 -16.61
C GLY A 38 -4.95 9.00 -15.62
N LYS A 39 -4.00 8.07 -15.76
CA LYS A 39 -3.90 6.91 -14.87
C LYS A 39 -3.36 7.35 -13.51
N PRO A 40 -4.04 7.00 -12.40
CA PRO A 40 -3.48 7.24 -11.07
C PRO A 40 -2.22 6.39 -10.90
N PRO A 41 -1.22 6.87 -10.13
CA PRO A 41 -0.06 6.04 -9.80
C PRO A 41 -0.53 4.74 -9.15
N GLY A 42 0.00 3.61 -9.61
CA GLY A 42 -0.36 2.29 -9.11
C GLY A 42 -0.21 2.24 -7.59
N ARG A 43 -1.29 1.89 -6.88
CA ARG A 43 -1.23 1.71 -5.43
C ARG A 43 -0.32 0.52 -5.14
N ARG A 44 0.82 0.76 -4.48
CA ARG A 44 1.67 -0.33 -4.00
C ARG A 44 0.87 -1.19 -3.02
N ARG A 45 0.68 -2.46 -3.36
CA ARG A 45 0.14 -3.44 -2.42
C ARG A 45 1.17 -3.61 -1.31
N ARG A 46 0.77 -3.32 -0.07
CA ARG A 46 1.61 -3.61 1.09
C ARG A 46 1.46 -5.09 1.40
N GLY A 47 2.56 -5.82 1.49
CA GLY A 47 2.54 -7.19 2.01
C GLY A 47 2.00 -7.21 3.44
N HIS A 48 1.34 -8.29 3.82
CA HIS A 48 0.98 -8.52 5.21
C HIS A 48 2.19 -9.08 5.97
N ASN A 49 2.28 -8.76 7.26
CA ASN A 49 3.38 -9.23 8.11
C ASN A 49 3.43 -10.76 8.30
N PHE A 50 2.36 -11.47 7.95
CA PHE A 50 2.24 -12.92 8.07
C PHE A 50 2.44 -13.63 6.72
N ASP A 51 2.67 -12.89 5.64
CA ASP A 51 2.84 -13.47 4.30
C ASP A 51 3.96 -14.54 4.29
N THR A 52 5.00 -14.34 5.10
CA THR A 52 6.14 -15.26 5.24
C THR A 52 5.77 -16.64 5.79
N VAL A 53 4.63 -16.78 6.47
CA VAL A 53 4.17 -18.04 7.08
C VAL A 53 2.77 -18.45 6.63
N ALA A 54 2.22 -17.80 5.60
CA ALA A 54 0.86 -18.05 5.13
C ALA A 54 0.66 -19.51 4.72
N ASP A 55 1.61 -20.08 3.97
CA ASP A 55 1.52 -21.46 3.48
C ASP A 55 1.60 -22.48 4.63
N LEU A 56 2.50 -22.28 5.58
CA LEU A 56 2.61 -23.11 6.78
C LEU A 56 1.29 -23.12 7.57
N VAL A 57 0.69 -21.94 7.75
CA VAL A 57 -0.59 -21.81 8.46
C VAL A 57 -1.71 -22.51 7.70
N ALA A 58 -1.78 -22.35 6.37
CA ALA A 58 -2.78 -22.99 5.53
C ALA A 58 -2.68 -24.52 5.58
N GLU A 59 -1.46 -25.07 5.56
CA GLU A 59 -1.20 -26.51 5.70
C GLU A 59 -1.69 -27.04 7.05
N LYS A 60 -1.40 -26.33 8.15
CA LYS A 60 -1.82 -26.73 9.50
C LYS A 60 -3.33 -26.59 9.72
N ILE A 61 -3.97 -25.59 9.13
CA ILE A 61 -5.43 -25.48 9.13
C ILE A 61 -6.04 -26.66 8.37
N THR A 62 -5.53 -26.97 7.18
CA THR A 62 -6.04 -28.07 6.35
C THR A 62 -5.89 -29.42 7.05
N SER A 63 -4.69 -29.74 7.54
CA SER A 63 -4.40 -31.01 8.22
C SER A 63 -5.18 -31.23 9.51
N THR A 64 -5.61 -30.15 10.18
CA THR A 64 -6.42 -30.24 11.42
C THR A 64 -7.91 -30.02 11.19
N ALA A 65 -8.34 -29.91 9.93
CA ALA A 65 -9.71 -29.55 9.55
C ALA A 65 -10.20 -28.29 10.30
N GLY A 66 -9.33 -27.27 10.42
CA GLY A 66 -9.62 -26.00 11.08
C GLY A 66 -9.68 -26.06 12.61
N ARG A 67 -9.36 -27.19 13.25
CA ARG A 67 -9.42 -27.32 14.72
C ARG A 67 -8.17 -26.81 15.44
N ILE A 68 -7.07 -26.54 14.72
CA ILE A 68 -5.86 -26.00 15.34
C ILE A 68 -6.11 -24.61 15.92
N SER A 69 -5.71 -24.41 17.17
CA SER A 69 -5.80 -23.10 17.80
C SER A 69 -4.64 -22.19 17.40
N ALA A 70 -4.88 -20.88 17.39
CA ALA A 70 -3.83 -19.86 17.24
C ALA A 70 -2.66 -20.01 18.24
N LYS A 71 -2.94 -20.55 19.44
CA LYS A 71 -1.91 -20.83 20.46
C LYS A 71 -0.92 -21.91 20.02
N ARG A 72 -1.38 -22.88 19.21
CA ARG A 72 -0.54 -23.95 18.66
C ARG A 72 0.14 -23.54 17.35
N LEU A 73 -0.46 -22.63 16.58
CA LEU A 73 0.15 -22.07 15.37
C LEU A 73 1.33 -21.13 15.66
N LEU A 74 1.25 -20.33 16.73
CA LEU A 74 2.28 -19.32 17.00
C LEU A 74 3.70 -19.89 17.13
N PRO A 75 3.96 -20.94 17.93
CA PRO A 75 5.32 -21.48 18.04
C PRO A 75 5.85 -22.03 16.72
N LEU A 76 4.98 -22.63 15.89
CA LEU A 76 5.37 -23.14 14.57
C LEU A 76 5.73 -22.01 13.61
N ALA A 77 4.93 -20.94 13.60
CA ALA A 77 5.22 -19.76 12.80
C ALA A 77 6.51 -19.06 13.26
N GLN A 78 6.74 -18.95 14.58
CA GLN A 78 7.97 -18.38 15.13
C GLN A 78 9.20 -19.18 14.74
N ALA A 79 9.12 -20.52 14.78
CA ALA A 79 10.19 -21.39 14.30
C ALA A 79 10.49 -21.19 12.80
N ALA A 80 9.48 -20.78 12.02
CA ALA A 80 9.62 -20.41 10.60
C ALA A 80 10.00 -18.93 10.37
N GLY A 81 10.37 -18.17 11.40
CA GLY A 81 10.85 -16.80 11.29
C GLY A 81 9.77 -15.71 11.43
N TYR A 82 8.56 -16.06 11.87
CA TYR A 82 7.51 -15.08 12.14
C TYR A 82 7.76 -14.29 13.43
N ALA A 83 7.96 -12.98 13.30
CA ALA A 83 8.16 -12.06 14.44
C ALA A 83 6.87 -11.39 14.94
N GLY A 84 5.71 -11.72 14.39
CA GLY A 84 4.44 -11.10 14.75
C GLY A 84 3.73 -11.74 15.94
N SER A 85 2.52 -11.23 16.24
CA SER A 85 1.68 -11.72 17.35
C SER A 85 0.70 -12.81 16.89
N ALA A 86 0.34 -13.71 17.82
CA ALA A 86 -0.75 -14.68 17.64
C ALA A 86 -2.11 -14.07 17.24
N ARG A 87 -2.30 -12.75 17.40
CA ARG A 87 -3.52 -12.07 16.94
C ARG A 87 -3.78 -12.25 15.44
N ASN A 88 -2.74 -12.38 14.62
CA ASN A 88 -2.90 -12.56 13.18
C ASN A 88 -3.47 -13.94 12.80
N PHE A 89 -3.37 -14.94 13.68
CA PHE A 89 -3.95 -16.28 13.46
C PHE A 89 -5.40 -16.41 13.97
N ARG A 90 -6.02 -15.31 14.40
CA ARG A 90 -7.40 -15.28 14.93
C ARG A 90 -8.39 -14.52 14.04
N ARG A 91 -7.91 -13.94 12.94
CA ARG A 91 -8.70 -13.19 11.96
C ARG A 91 -8.94 -14.08 10.76
#